data_AF-A0A2R6CQW8-F1
#
_entry.id   AF-A0A2R6CQW8-F1
#
_cell.length_a   1.000
_cell.length_b   1.000
_cell.length_c   1.000
_cell.angle_alpha   90.00
_cell.angle_beta   90.00
_cell.angle_gamma   90.00
#
_symmetry.space_group_name_H-M   'P 1'
#
loop_
_entity.id
_entity.type
_entity.pdbx_description
1 polymer ?
#
loop_
_entity_poly.entity_id
_entity_poly.type
_entity_poly.pdbx_seq_one_letter_code
_entity_poly.pdbx_strand_id
1 'polypeptide(L)'
;MDHFPSSVDVEVHAITGTIPQPETAAEQLSERQREALRVALAVGYYDSPRRATHEDVADRLDCAPSTASEHLQKAEATLVRSTILEE
;
A
#
# COMPACT_ATOMS: atom_id res chain seq x y z
N MET A 1 -19.61 6.89 -49.82
CA MET A 1 -19.21 8.00 -48.93
C MET A 1 -20.11 7.93 -47.72
N ASP A 2 -19.59 7.35 -46.65
CA ASP A 2 -20.30 7.14 -45.39
C ASP A 2 -20.54 8.48 -44.69
N HIS A 3 -21.81 8.88 -44.58
CA HIS A 3 -22.22 10.11 -43.94
C HIS A 3 -22.43 9.85 -42.45
N PHE A 4 -21.47 10.26 -41.63
CA PHE A 4 -21.64 10.33 -40.18
C PHE A 4 -22.41 11.63 -39.84
N PRO A 5 -23.49 11.58 -39.05
CA PRO A 5 -24.27 12.77 -38.73
C PRO A 5 -23.45 13.78 -37.93
N SER A 6 -23.58 15.05 -38.30
CA SER A 6 -22.97 16.17 -37.57
C SER A 6 -23.74 16.42 -36.27
N SER A 7 -23.07 16.16 -35.15
CA SER A 7 -23.49 16.32 -33.76
C SER A 7 -24.42 15.22 -33.22
N VAL A 8 -23.91 14.56 -32.18
CA VAL A 8 -24.66 13.69 -31.28
C VAL A 8 -24.79 14.48 -29.98
N ASP A 9 -26.02 14.63 -29.48
CA ASP A 9 -26.28 15.26 -28.18
C ASP A 9 -26.15 14.18 -27.09
N VAL A 10 -25.27 14.40 -26.12
CA VAL A 10 -24.97 13.44 -25.06
C VAL A 10 -25.41 14.05 -23.74
N GLU A 11 -26.47 13.49 -23.16
CA GLU A 11 -26.97 13.87 -21.84
C GLU A 11 -26.62 12.77 -20.83
N VAL A 12 -25.77 13.11 -19.84
CA VAL A 12 -25.39 12.20 -18.77
C VAL A 12 -26.49 12.19 -17.72
N HIS A 13 -27.29 11.11 -17.68
CA HIS A 13 -28.44 11.01 -16.79
C HIS A 13 -28.08 10.59 -15.35
N ALA A 14 -27.02 9.79 -15.16
CA ALA A 14 -26.45 9.45 -13.86
C ALA A 14 -25.12 8.69 -14.02
N ILE A 15 -24.22 8.83 -13.05
CA ILE A 15 -23.02 7.98 -12.92
C ILE A 15 -23.27 7.03 -11.75
N THR A 16 -23.80 5.84 -12.04
CA THR A 16 -23.90 4.75 -11.06
C THR A 16 -22.85 3.71 -11.41
N GLY A 17 -21.67 3.90 -10.85
CA GLY A 17 -20.58 2.93 -10.84
C GLY A 17 -19.66 3.33 -9.71
N THR A 18 -19.30 2.38 -8.85
CA THR A 18 -18.14 2.57 -8.00
C THR A 18 -16.95 2.56 -8.94
N ILE A 19 -16.38 3.73 -9.24
CA ILE A 19 -15.05 3.76 -9.85
C ILE A 19 -14.16 3.03 -8.83
N PRO A 20 -13.53 1.89 -9.18
CA PRO A 20 -12.58 1.26 -8.29
C PRO A 20 -11.55 2.33 -7.95
N GLN A 21 -11.57 2.78 -6.70
CA GLN A 21 -10.49 3.63 -6.21
C GLN A 21 -9.24 2.75 -6.28
N PRO A 22 -8.13 3.25 -6.82
CA PRO A 22 -6.89 2.50 -6.80
C PRO A 22 -6.66 2.05 -5.35
N GLU A 23 -6.46 0.74 -5.15
CA GLU A 23 -6.17 0.19 -3.82
C GLU A 23 -4.97 0.95 -3.27
N THR A 24 -5.14 1.59 -2.12
CA THR A 24 -4.04 2.32 -1.50
C THR A 24 -2.86 1.38 -1.30
N ALA A 25 -1.65 1.93 -1.32
CA ALA A 25 -0.42 1.18 -1.02
C ALA A 25 -0.54 0.32 0.26
N ALA A 26 -1.32 0.81 1.24
CA ALA A 26 -1.60 0.11 2.49
C ALA A 26 -2.59 -1.06 2.34
N GLU A 27 -3.51 -1.03 1.39
CA GLU A 27 -4.46 -2.12 1.09
C GLU A 27 -3.77 -3.30 0.38
N GLN A 28 -2.71 -3.03 -0.39
CA GLN A 28 -1.90 -4.05 -1.06
C GLN A 28 -1.03 -4.88 -0.09
N LEU A 29 -0.92 -4.47 1.18
CA LEU A 29 -0.18 -5.19 2.22
C LEU A 29 -1.01 -6.34 2.80
N SER A 30 -0.36 -7.48 3.05
CA SER A 30 -0.95 -8.52 3.88
C SER A 30 -1.12 -8.04 5.33
N GLU A 31 -2.02 -8.66 6.10
CA GLU A 31 -2.22 -8.24 7.49
C GLU A 31 -0.92 -8.35 8.31
N ARG A 32 -0.12 -9.39 8.10
CA ARG A 32 1.18 -9.56 8.78
C ARG A 32 2.20 -8.49 8.39
N GLN A 33 2.23 -8.07 7.13
CA GLN A 33 3.09 -6.98 6.66
C GLN A 33 2.67 -5.66 7.28
N ARG A 34 1.36 -5.37 7.29
CA ARG A 34 0.80 -4.16 7.90
C ARG A 34 1.06 -4.13 9.40
N GLU A 35 0.88 -5.25 10.08
CA GLU A 35 1.17 -5.41 11.50
C GLU A 35 2.66 -5.18 11.80
N ALA A 36 3.56 -5.76 11.02
CA ALA A 36 5.00 -5.53 11.18
C ALA A 36 5.38 -4.05 11.05
N LEU A 37 4.85 -3.35 10.04
CA LEU A 37 5.07 -1.91 9.89
C LEU A 37 4.51 -1.09 11.06
N ARG A 38 3.30 -1.41 11.54
CA ARG A 38 2.69 -0.73 12.70
C ARG A 38 3.56 -0.90 13.94
N VAL A 39 4.04 -2.11 14.20
CA VAL A 39 4.92 -2.39 15.34
C VAL A 39 6.26 -1.67 15.18
N ALA A 40 6.89 -1.76 14.00
CA ALA A 40 8.13 -1.05 13.69
C ALA A 40 8.00 0.46 13.92
N LEU A 41 6.90 1.08 13.48
CA LEU A 41 6.63 2.48 13.76
C LEU A 41 6.48 2.74 15.26
N ALA A 42 5.73 1.90 15.97
CA ALA A 42 5.47 2.05 17.41
C ALA A 42 6.74 1.92 18.27
N VAL A 43 7.70 1.08 17.88
CA VAL A 43 8.97 0.91 18.60
C VAL A 43 10.03 1.94 18.18
N GLY A 44 9.77 2.76 17.17
CA GLY A 44 10.73 3.76 16.68
C GLY A 44 11.80 3.20 15.74
N TYR A 45 11.48 2.12 15.02
CA TYR A 45 12.34 1.53 13.99
C TYR A 45 12.62 2.52 12.85
N TYR A 46 11.63 3.34 12.49
CA TYR A 46 11.71 4.34 11.42
C TYR A 46 12.09 5.74 11.91
N ASP A 47 12.44 5.91 13.19
CA ASP A 47 12.82 7.21 13.74
C ASP A 47 14.21 7.66 13.25
N SER A 48 14.47 8.96 13.34
CA SER A 48 15.81 9.54 13.19
C SER A 48 16.17 10.39 14.41
N PRO A 49 17.15 9.97 15.24
CA PRO A 49 17.91 8.72 15.15
C PRO A 49 17.05 7.48 15.41
N ARG A 50 17.41 6.36 14.78
CA ARG A 50 16.69 5.09 14.92
C ARG A 50 16.74 4.58 16.36
N ARG A 51 15.59 4.22 16.93
CA ARG A 51 15.46 3.79 18.34
C ARG A 51 15.22 2.30 18.53
N ALA A 52 14.92 1.57 17.46
CA ALA A 52 14.66 0.13 17.51
C ALA A 52 15.22 -0.62 16.30
N THR A 53 15.42 -1.91 16.47
CA THR A 53 15.94 -2.88 15.51
C THR A 53 14.83 -3.82 15.03
N HIS A 54 15.16 -4.70 14.08
CA HIS A 54 14.23 -5.75 13.64
C HIS A 54 14.04 -6.83 14.72
N GLU A 55 15.00 -6.99 15.65
CA GLU A 55 14.85 -7.86 16.82
C GLU A 55 13.77 -7.31 17.76
N ASP A 56 13.76 -6.01 18.05
CA ASP A 56 12.72 -5.38 18.86
C ASP A 56 11.32 -5.55 18.25
N VAL A 57 11.23 -5.53 16.91
CA VAL A 57 9.97 -5.80 16.20
C VAL A 57 9.58 -7.27 16.31
N ALA A 58 10.54 -8.17 16.19
CA ALA A 58 10.32 -9.61 16.30
C ALA A 58 9.83 -10.00 17.70
N ASP A 59 10.43 -9.44 18.74
CA ASP A 59 10.04 -9.63 20.14
C ASP A 59 8.58 -9.17 20.37
N ARG A 60 8.18 -8.06 19.75
CA ARG A 60 6.81 -7.55 19.84
C ARG A 60 5.79 -8.36 19.05
N LEU A 61 6.22 -9.07 18.01
CA LEU A 61 5.39 -9.93 17.17
C LEU A 61 5.42 -11.40 17.60
N ASP A 62 6.18 -11.75 18.63
CA ASP A 62 6.43 -13.14 19.08
C ASP A 62 6.86 -14.06 17.91
N CYS A 63 7.84 -13.60 17.13
CA CYS A 63 8.38 -14.36 16.00
C CYS A 63 9.90 -14.27 15.91
N ALA A 64 10.51 -15.04 15.00
CA ALA A 64 11.94 -14.98 14.78
C ALA A 64 12.36 -13.65 14.12
N PRO A 65 13.55 -13.10 14.44
CA PRO A 65 14.07 -11.87 13.80
C PRO A 65 14.11 -11.91 12.27
N SER A 66 14.38 -13.09 11.70
CA SER A 66 14.34 -13.31 10.25
C SER A 66 12.93 -13.16 9.68
N THR A 67 11.90 -13.68 10.36
CA THR A 67 10.50 -13.55 9.96
C THR A 67 10.03 -12.10 10.02
N ALA A 68 10.36 -11.38 11.09
CA ALA A 68 10.05 -9.95 11.20
C ALA A 68 10.74 -9.15 10.08
N SER A 69 12.02 -9.41 9.83
CA SER A 69 12.78 -8.77 8.76
C SER A 69 12.17 -9.04 7.37
N GLU A 70 11.74 -10.28 7.11
CA GLU A 70 11.09 -10.65 5.85
C GLU A 70 9.75 -9.91 5.67
N HIS A 71 8.93 -9.83 6.73
CA HIS A 71 7.68 -9.08 6.68
C HIS A 71 7.92 -7.60 6.41
N LEU A 72 8.88 -6.97 7.09
CA LEU A 72 9.25 -5.57 6.88
C LEU A 72 9.75 -5.35 5.45
N GLN A 73 10.71 -6.16 4.97
CA GLN A 73 11.27 -6.02 3.63
C GLN A 73 10.20 -6.17 2.54
N LYS A 74 9.30 -7.16 2.67
CA LYS A 74 8.20 -7.34 1.71
C LYS A 74 7.22 -6.17 1.76
N ALA A 75 6.88 -5.69 2.96
CA ALA A 75 5.98 -4.56 3.12
C ALA A 75 6.57 -3.27 2.52
N GLU A 76 7.82 -2.97 2.85
CA GLU A 76 8.57 -1.83 2.31
C GLU A 76 8.69 -1.91 0.78
N ALA A 77 8.96 -3.09 0.21
CA ALA A 77 9.01 -3.28 -1.23
C ALA A 77 7.67 -2.98 -1.91
N THR A 78 6.55 -3.42 -1.32
CA THR A 78 5.20 -3.09 -1.81
C THR A 78 4.93 -1.59 -1.74
N LEU A 79 5.27 -0.93 -0.63
CA LEU A 79 5.09 0.52 -0.47
C LEU A 79 5.96 1.33 -1.43
N VAL A 80 7.22 0.92 -1.63
CA VAL A 80 8.12 1.57 -2.59
C VAL A 80 7.58 1.41 -4.01
N ARG A 81 7.19 0.19 -4.41
CA ARG A 81 6.63 -0.07 -5.75
C ARG A 81 5.37 0.74 -6.01
N SER A 82 4.42 0.71 -5.09
CA SER A 82 3.20 1.52 -5.22
C SER A 82 3.53 3.01 -5.27
N THR A 83 4.45 3.51 -4.44
CA THR A 83 4.77 4.96 -4.46
C THR A 83 5.48 5.41 -5.75
N ILE A 84 6.34 4.58 -6.34
CA ILE A 84 7.16 4.97 -7.52
C ILE A 84 6.54 4.58 -8.87
N LEU A 85 5.56 3.68 -8.90
CA LEU A 85 4.95 3.16 -10.15
C LEU A 85 3.55 3.72 -10.42
N GLU A 86 3.01 4.58 -9.56
CA GLU A 86 1.80 5.34 -9.87
C GLU A 86 2.17 6.43 -10.91
N GLU A 87 1.96 6.14 -12.20
CA GLU A 87 1.87 7.11 -13.31
C GLU A 87 0.42 7.39 -13.70
#